data_AF-A0A3L6FP01-F1
#
_entry.id   AF-A0A3L6FP01-F1
#
_cell.length_a   1.000
_cell.length_b   1.000
_cell.length_c   1.000
_cell.angle_alpha   90.00
_cell.angle_beta   90.00
_cell.angle_gamma   90.00
#
_symmetry.space_group_name_H-M   'P 1'
#
loop_
_entity.id
_entity.type
_entity.pdbx_description
1 polymer ?
#
loop_
_entity_poly.entity_id
_entity_poly.type
_entity_poly.pdbx_seq_one_letter_code
_entity_poly.pdbx_strand_id
1 'polypeptide(L)'
;MAHARTRDDQPATVALAPKGRRATSDAPTGGEGGWSGQDEKPAADDDWLPVNARRNAKWWYAAFHNVTAMVGAGVLTLPYAMSELGWGVGVTVLVLSWVITVYTLWQMVEMHECVPGKRFDRYHELGQHAFSEKLGLWIVVPQQLVVEVGLNIVYMITGGQSLQKFHDVVCHGRCRRIKLPYFIMVFASVHFVLSQLPDFHSISSVSLAADVMSVGYSAIAWTTSAAQGKEAEAEVDYSLRATTTPGKVFGFLGALGEVAFTYAGHNVVLEIQATISSTPGKPSKKPMWKGVIVAYVVIAACYLPVTLVGYWTFGNGVDENILITLNRPRWLIAAANMMVVVHVVGSYQVYAMPVFDMIETVLVRKYWFTPGFRLRLIARTVYVALTMFVAITFPFFSELLSFFGGFAYAPTSYFLPCIMWLIIYKPRRFSLSWLTNWICIVIGVLLMVLSPIGGLRQMILKIKTYKFYQDYSGLSHN
;
A
#
# COMPACT_ATOMS: atom_id res chain seq x y z
N MET A 1 -82.74 -6.31 15.56
CA MET A 1 -82.17 -5.80 16.82
C MET A 1 -80.66 -5.93 16.75
N ALA A 2 -79.99 -4.87 17.19
CA ALA A 2 -78.56 -4.53 17.11
C ALA A 2 -77.53 -5.68 17.25
N HIS A 3 -76.47 -5.66 16.45
CA HIS A 3 -75.21 -5.02 16.88
C HIS A 3 -74.22 -4.82 15.72
N ALA A 4 -73.54 -3.67 15.78
CA ALA A 4 -72.60 -3.13 14.82
C ALA A 4 -71.13 -3.39 15.19
N ARG A 5 -70.25 -3.06 14.22
CA ARG A 5 -68.82 -2.68 14.27
C ARG A 5 -67.90 -3.71 13.59
N THR A 6 -66.93 -3.37 12.74
CA THR A 6 -66.47 -2.11 12.11
C THR A 6 -65.55 -2.55 10.96
N ARG A 7 -65.59 -1.83 9.82
CA ARG A 7 -64.61 -1.92 8.73
C ARG A 7 -63.34 -1.15 9.14
N ASP A 8 -62.18 -1.62 8.70
CA ASP A 8 -61.07 -0.75 8.30
C ASP A 8 -60.37 -1.34 7.07
N ASP A 9 -60.09 -0.45 6.13
CA ASP A 9 -59.59 -0.69 4.77
C ASP A 9 -58.10 -1.05 4.74
N GLN A 10 -57.70 -1.94 3.83
CA GLN A 10 -56.34 -2.03 3.30
C GLN A 10 -56.35 -1.97 1.77
N PRO A 11 -55.60 -1.06 1.14
CA PRO A 11 -55.52 -0.98 -0.31
C PRO A 11 -54.46 -1.94 -0.89
N ALA A 12 -54.78 -2.41 -2.10
CA ALA A 12 -54.01 -3.34 -2.91
C ALA A 12 -52.54 -2.92 -3.14
N THR A 13 -51.63 -3.88 -2.98
CA THR A 13 -50.26 -3.80 -3.51
C THR A 13 -50.16 -4.69 -4.75
N VAL A 14 -49.97 -4.06 -5.90
CA VAL A 14 -49.72 -4.69 -7.20
C VAL A 14 -48.31 -5.27 -7.19
N ALA A 15 -48.20 -6.60 -7.13
CA ALA A 15 -46.95 -7.31 -7.37
C ALA A 15 -46.71 -7.42 -8.89
N LEU A 16 -45.72 -6.70 -9.40
CA LEU A 16 -45.20 -6.89 -10.76
C LEU A 16 -44.05 -7.90 -10.74
N ALA A 17 -44.30 -9.08 -11.30
CA ALA A 17 -43.30 -10.12 -11.52
C ALA A 17 -42.26 -9.69 -12.57
N PRO A 18 -40.96 -10.00 -12.38
CA PRO A 18 -39.95 -9.76 -13.40
C PRO A 18 -40.08 -10.76 -14.56
N LYS A 19 -40.09 -10.22 -15.79
CA LYS A 19 -40.20 -10.96 -17.06
C LYS A 19 -39.01 -11.91 -17.26
N GLY A 20 -39.35 -13.12 -17.72
CA GLY A 20 -38.47 -14.27 -17.82
C GLY A 20 -37.29 -14.17 -18.79
N ARG A 21 -36.29 -15.01 -18.52
CA ARG A 21 -35.36 -15.57 -19.51
C ARG A 21 -35.64 -17.07 -19.60
N ARG A 22 -35.91 -17.53 -20.82
CA ARG A 22 -36.17 -18.94 -21.16
C ARG A 22 -34.99 -19.84 -20.76
N ALA A 23 -35.29 -20.95 -20.10
CA ALA A 23 -34.44 -22.12 -20.01
C ALA A 23 -35.11 -23.29 -20.76
N THR A 24 -34.33 -23.99 -21.58
CA THR A 24 -34.55 -25.34 -22.12
C THR A 24 -33.43 -26.18 -21.50
N SER A 25 -33.56 -27.43 -21.04
CA SER A 25 -34.56 -28.49 -21.13
C SER A 25 -34.16 -29.61 -20.16
N ASP A 26 -35.16 -30.27 -19.57
CA ASP A 26 -35.28 -31.70 -19.18
C ASP A 26 -34.24 -32.43 -18.29
N ALA A 27 -34.67 -32.82 -17.07
CA ALA A 27 -34.51 -34.17 -16.47
C ALA A 27 -35.31 -34.30 -15.14
N PRO A 28 -35.72 -35.52 -14.70
CA PRO A 28 -36.98 -35.73 -13.98
C PRO A 28 -36.91 -35.69 -12.44
N THR A 29 -38.09 -35.51 -11.88
CA THR A 29 -38.49 -35.43 -10.46
C THR A 29 -38.23 -36.69 -9.64
N GLY A 30 -37.80 -36.52 -8.38
CA GLY A 30 -38.02 -37.50 -7.32
C GLY A 30 -37.31 -37.16 -6.00
N GLY A 31 -38.10 -37.01 -4.92
CA GLY A 31 -37.64 -37.26 -3.54
C GLY A 31 -37.62 -36.05 -2.60
N GLU A 32 -38.63 -35.97 -1.74
CA GLU A 32 -38.71 -35.09 -0.57
C GLU A 32 -37.61 -35.38 0.46
N GLY A 33 -37.12 -34.33 1.11
CA GLY A 33 -36.22 -34.43 2.26
C GLY A 33 -35.63 -33.07 2.59
N GLY A 34 -36.26 -32.36 3.53
CA GLY A 34 -35.78 -31.06 4.00
C GLY A 34 -34.37 -31.15 4.58
N TRP A 35 -33.74 -29.98 4.68
CA TRP A 35 -32.94 -29.47 5.80
C TRP A 35 -32.59 -28.03 5.41
N SER A 36 -33.02 -27.06 6.22
CA SER A 36 -32.76 -25.63 6.02
C SER A 36 -31.30 -25.32 6.35
N GLY A 37 -30.43 -25.38 5.34
CA GLY A 37 -29.13 -24.72 5.36
C GLY A 37 -29.32 -23.26 5.00
N GLN A 38 -28.84 -22.35 5.85
CA GLN A 38 -28.71 -20.94 5.50
C GLN A 38 -27.92 -20.83 4.18
N ASP A 39 -28.49 -20.11 3.22
CA ASP A 39 -27.89 -19.82 1.92
C ASP A 39 -26.51 -19.13 2.09
N GLU A 40 -25.44 -19.92 2.16
CA GLU A 40 -24.13 -19.44 1.74
C GLU A 40 -24.20 -19.23 0.23
N LYS A 41 -24.39 -17.97 -0.18
CA LYS A 41 -24.29 -17.55 -1.57
C LYS A 41 -22.93 -18.01 -2.13
N PRO A 42 -22.91 -18.77 -3.23
CA PRO A 42 -21.66 -19.27 -3.79
C PRO A 42 -20.81 -18.10 -4.32
N ALA A 43 -19.48 -18.27 -4.25
CA ALA A 43 -18.44 -17.35 -4.69
C ALA A 43 -18.52 -16.84 -6.16
N ALA A 44 -19.56 -17.22 -6.91
CA ALA A 44 -19.79 -16.86 -8.31
C ALA A 44 -20.29 -15.41 -8.52
N ASP A 45 -20.74 -14.71 -7.47
CA ASP A 45 -21.35 -13.37 -7.60
C ASP A 45 -20.30 -12.22 -7.61
N ASP A 46 -19.05 -12.52 -7.28
CA ASP A 46 -17.95 -11.55 -7.17
C ASP A 46 -16.89 -11.69 -8.28
N ASP A 47 -17.07 -12.62 -9.23
CA ASP A 47 -16.12 -12.85 -10.34
C ASP A 47 -16.02 -11.66 -11.32
N TRP A 48 -16.95 -10.70 -11.27
CA TRP A 48 -16.84 -9.46 -12.06
C TRP A 48 -15.94 -8.40 -11.42
N LEU A 49 -15.53 -8.58 -10.17
CA LEU A 49 -14.69 -7.63 -9.44
C LEU A 49 -13.22 -7.69 -9.90
N PRO A 50 -12.49 -6.55 -9.89
CA PRO A 50 -11.13 -6.43 -10.40
C PRO A 50 -10.11 -7.48 -9.92
N VAL A 51 -10.28 -8.03 -8.71
CA VAL A 51 -9.36 -9.03 -8.14
C VAL A 51 -9.74 -10.47 -8.49
N ASN A 52 -11.04 -10.77 -8.63
CA ASN A 52 -11.52 -12.15 -8.82
C ASN A 52 -11.71 -12.54 -10.29
N ALA A 53 -11.67 -11.55 -11.20
CA ALA A 53 -11.96 -11.73 -12.62
C ALA A 53 -11.14 -12.81 -13.35
N ARG A 54 -9.89 -13.08 -12.91
CA ARG A 54 -9.02 -14.12 -13.53
C ARG A 54 -8.08 -14.77 -12.50
N ARG A 55 -8.08 -16.11 -12.44
CA ARG A 55 -7.26 -16.91 -11.49
C ARG A 55 -6.23 -17.83 -12.16
N ASN A 56 -5.40 -17.28 -13.04
CA ASN A 56 -4.40 -18.03 -13.83
C ASN A 56 -2.95 -17.55 -13.60
N ALA A 57 -2.70 -16.77 -12.56
CA ALA A 57 -1.36 -16.23 -12.27
C ALA A 57 -0.38 -17.32 -11.83
N LYS A 58 0.88 -17.17 -12.23
CA LYS A 58 2.00 -18.06 -11.88
C LYS A 58 2.84 -17.44 -10.76
N TRP A 59 3.68 -18.23 -10.10
CA TRP A 59 4.46 -17.79 -8.92
C TRP A 59 5.34 -16.55 -9.15
N TRP A 60 5.84 -16.33 -10.38
CA TRP A 60 6.65 -15.15 -10.69
C TRP A 60 5.83 -13.87 -10.83
N TYR A 61 4.55 -13.94 -11.21
CA TYR A 61 3.66 -12.77 -11.17
C TYR A 61 3.48 -12.29 -9.73
N ALA A 62 3.34 -13.23 -8.78
CA ALA A 62 3.30 -12.89 -7.37
C ALA A 62 4.60 -12.23 -6.90
N ALA A 63 5.77 -12.67 -7.38
CA ALA A 63 7.03 -11.98 -7.08
C ALA A 63 7.00 -10.52 -7.57
N PHE A 64 6.71 -10.28 -8.85
CA PHE A 64 6.70 -8.94 -9.44
C PHE A 64 5.67 -8.01 -8.78
N HIS A 65 4.48 -8.50 -8.49
CA HIS A 65 3.46 -7.71 -7.79
C HIS A 65 3.87 -7.39 -6.35
N ASN A 66 4.47 -8.34 -5.61
CA ASN A 66 4.97 -8.05 -4.27
C ASN A 66 6.15 -7.06 -4.29
N VAL A 67 7.08 -7.16 -5.25
CA VAL A 67 8.16 -6.18 -5.39
C VAL A 67 7.58 -4.80 -5.75
N THR A 68 6.66 -4.72 -6.71
CA THR A 68 6.01 -3.45 -7.11
C THR A 68 5.21 -2.82 -5.97
N ALA A 69 4.58 -3.63 -5.12
CA ALA A 69 3.83 -3.16 -3.96
C ALA A 69 4.77 -2.59 -2.89
N MET A 70 5.84 -3.32 -2.57
CA MET A 70 6.72 -2.98 -1.46
C MET A 70 7.80 -1.97 -1.83
N VAL A 71 8.57 -2.25 -2.90
CA VAL A 71 9.54 -1.30 -3.43
C VAL A 71 8.74 -0.14 -4.00
N GLY A 72 9.04 1.05 -3.50
CA GLY A 72 8.18 2.23 -3.62
C GLY A 72 8.89 3.47 -3.15
N ALA A 73 8.13 4.51 -2.85
CA ALA A 73 8.70 5.74 -2.33
C ALA A 73 9.47 5.56 -1.00
N GLY A 74 9.17 4.52 -0.22
CA GLY A 74 9.84 4.24 1.05
C GLY A 74 11.36 4.09 0.95
N VAL A 75 11.88 3.39 -0.09
CA VAL A 75 13.33 3.19 -0.22
C VAL A 75 14.11 4.50 -0.37
N LEU A 76 13.47 5.53 -0.94
CA LEU A 76 14.08 6.82 -1.21
C LEU A 76 14.34 7.63 0.07
N THR A 77 13.56 7.38 1.14
CA THR A 77 13.70 8.06 2.44
C THR A 77 14.55 7.29 3.44
N LEU A 78 14.87 6.01 3.20
CA LEU A 78 15.61 5.20 4.18
C LEU A 78 16.95 5.83 4.62
N PRO A 79 17.78 6.43 3.74
CA PRO A 79 18.97 7.15 4.16
C PRO A 79 18.66 8.33 5.10
N TYR A 80 17.57 9.06 4.85
CA TYR A 80 17.10 10.14 5.71
C TYR A 80 16.65 9.60 7.08
N ALA A 81 15.90 8.50 7.13
CA ALA A 81 15.56 7.84 8.38
C ALA A 81 16.81 7.45 9.20
N MET A 82 17.89 7.03 8.54
CA MET A 82 19.17 6.75 9.21
C MET A 82 19.80 8.00 9.83
N SER A 83 19.62 9.19 9.25
CA SER A 83 20.12 10.45 9.82
C SER A 83 19.44 10.87 11.13
N GLU A 84 18.22 10.36 11.36
CA GLU A 84 17.44 10.59 12.58
C GLU A 84 17.62 9.47 13.62
N LEU A 85 17.98 8.26 13.18
CA LEU A 85 18.19 7.08 14.06
C LEU A 85 19.66 6.85 14.41
N GLY A 86 20.59 7.30 13.58
CA GLY A 86 22.01 6.94 13.63
C GLY A 86 22.29 5.50 13.19
N TRP A 87 23.58 5.14 13.09
CA TRP A 87 24.02 3.83 12.59
C TRP A 87 23.48 2.64 13.40
N GLY A 88 23.76 2.59 14.70
CA GLY A 88 23.45 1.41 15.52
C GLY A 88 21.96 1.11 15.56
N VAL A 89 21.16 2.09 15.98
CA VAL A 89 19.71 1.91 16.07
C VAL A 89 19.07 1.83 14.70
N GLY A 90 19.50 2.66 13.74
CA GLY A 90 18.97 2.64 12.37
C GLY A 90 19.12 1.28 11.69
N VAL A 91 20.31 0.68 11.71
CA VAL A 91 20.53 -0.66 11.13
C VAL A 91 19.72 -1.72 11.87
N THR A 92 19.64 -1.62 13.20
CA THR A 92 18.84 -2.56 14.01
C THR A 92 17.37 -2.50 13.63
N VAL A 93 16.78 -1.31 13.56
CA VAL A 93 15.36 -1.12 13.20
C VAL A 93 15.10 -1.54 11.75
N LEU A 94 16.03 -1.27 10.83
CA LEU A 94 15.95 -1.68 9.43
C LEU A 94 15.88 -3.20 9.27
N VAL A 95 16.81 -3.93 9.90
CA VAL A 95 16.88 -5.40 9.83
C VAL A 95 15.72 -6.04 10.59
N LEU A 96 15.40 -5.54 11.79
CA LEU A 96 14.30 -6.06 12.59
C LEU A 96 12.96 -5.90 11.87
N SER A 97 12.74 -4.76 11.23
CA SER A 97 11.55 -4.50 10.41
C SER A 97 11.43 -5.47 9.25
N TRP A 98 12.53 -5.73 8.53
CA TRP A 98 12.56 -6.72 7.46
C TRP A 98 12.22 -8.12 7.98
N VAL A 99 12.81 -8.58 9.10
CA VAL A 99 12.52 -9.90 9.68
C VAL A 99 11.06 -10.03 10.13
N ILE A 100 10.53 -9.02 10.83
CA ILE A 100 9.14 -9.03 11.30
C ILE A 100 8.17 -9.09 10.12
N THR A 101 8.41 -8.28 9.09
CA THR A 101 7.52 -8.19 7.93
C THR A 101 7.55 -9.46 7.07
N VAL A 102 8.71 -10.10 6.88
CA VAL A 102 8.79 -11.44 6.26
C VAL A 102 7.94 -12.43 7.05
N TYR A 103 8.07 -12.44 8.38
CA TYR A 103 7.36 -13.36 9.26
C TYR A 103 5.84 -13.14 9.22
N THR A 104 5.38 -11.90 9.36
CA THR A 104 3.93 -11.60 9.34
C THR A 104 3.32 -11.83 7.96
N LEU A 105 4.08 -11.59 6.88
CA LEU A 105 3.60 -11.86 5.53
C LEU A 105 3.49 -13.36 5.25
N TRP A 106 4.42 -14.17 5.77
CA TRP A 106 4.29 -15.63 5.77
C TRP A 106 2.98 -16.08 6.44
N GLN A 107 2.64 -15.49 7.58
CA GLN A 107 1.40 -15.83 8.28
C GLN A 107 0.15 -15.53 7.44
N MET A 108 0.14 -14.39 6.72
CA MET A 108 -0.97 -14.08 5.80
C MET A 108 -1.10 -15.11 4.68
N VAL A 109 0.03 -15.50 4.08
CA VAL A 109 0.05 -16.52 3.01
C VAL A 109 -0.49 -17.88 3.49
N GLU A 110 -0.13 -18.29 4.71
CA GLU A 110 -0.64 -19.52 5.31
C GLU A 110 -2.12 -19.41 5.71
N MET A 111 -2.56 -18.25 6.20
CA MET A 111 -3.93 -18.00 6.65
C MET A 111 -4.94 -17.86 5.50
N HIS A 112 -4.50 -17.58 4.27
CA HIS A 112 -5.37 -17.43 3.10
C HIS A 112 -6.30 -18.64 2.87
N GLU A 113 -5.85 -19.85 3.23
CA GLU A 113 -6.59 -21.11 3.08
C GLU A 113 -6.61 -21.90 4.39
N CYS A 114 -6.77 -21.21 5.54
CA CYS A 114 -6.76 -21.87 6.85
C CYS A 114 -8.00 -22.73 7.13
N VAL A 115 -9.06 -22.58 6.34
CA VAL A 115 -10.29 -23.38 6.42
C VAL A 115 -10.41 -24.23 5.15
N PRO A 116 -10.57 -25.57 5.26
CA PRO A 116 -10.74 -26.43 4.09
C PRO A 116 -11.91 -25.98 3.22
N GLY A 117 -11.64 -25.76 1.92
CA GLY A 117 -12.66 -25.36 0.94
C GLY A 117 -12.99 -23.86 0.90
N LYS A 118 -12.44 -23.04 1.81
CA LYS A 118 -12.65 -21.59 1.83
C LYS A 118 -11.34 -20.83 1.61
N ARG A 119 -11.41 -19.80 0.76
CA ARG A 119 -10.34 -18.84 0.51
C ARG A 119 -10.73 -17.49 1.10
N PHE A 120 -9.76 -16.82 1.71
CA PHE A 120 -9.89 -15.42 2.12
C PHE A 120 -9.13 -14.56 1.12
N ASP A 121 -9.83 -14.11 0.08
CA ASP A 121 -9.23 -13.41 -1.07
C ASP A 121 -9.04 -11.91 -0.79
N ARG A 122 -9.52 -11.42 0.37
CA ARG A 122 -9.34 -10.04 0.87
C ARG A 122 -8.85 -10.03 2.31
N TYR A 123 -8.06 -9.01 2.66
CA TYR A 123 -7.59 -8.87 4.04
C TYR A 123 -8.74 -8.72 5.06
N HIS A 124 -9.76 -7.93 4.73
CA HIS A 124 -10.92 -7.78 5.62
C HIS A 124 -11.70 -9.08 5.82
N GLU A 125 -11.77 -9.98 4.82
CA GLU A 125 -12.44 -11.29 4.97
C GLU A 125 -11.74 -12.17 6.00
N LEU A 126 -10.41 -12.20 5.97
CA LEU A 126 -9.61 -12.89 6.98
C LEU A 126 -9.85 -12.27 8.37
N GLY A 127 -9.92 -10.94 8.45
CA GLY A 127 -10.24 -10.24 9.69
C GLY A 127 -11.64 -10.55 10.22
N GLN A 128 -12.64 -10.64 9.34
CA GLN A 128 -14.00 -11.04 9.71
C GLN A 128 -14.06 -12.47 10.25
N HIS A 129 -13.25 -13.37 9.69
CA HIS A 129 -13.12 -14.72 10.21
C HIS A 129 -12.46 -14.76 11.60
N ALA A 130 -11.39 -13.99 11.80
CA ALA A 130 -10.67 -13.96 13.07
C ALA A 130 -11.44 -13.25 14.21
N PHE A 131 -12.10 -12.12 13.92
CA PHE A 131 -12.67 -11.23 14.94
C PHE A 131 -14.20 -11.22 15.00
N SER A 132 -14.91 -11.96 14.14
CA SER A 132 -16.33 -11.84 13.78
C SER A 132 -16.63 -10.85 12.64
N GLU A 133 -17.78 -11.04 11.98
CA GLU A 133 -18.17 -10.34 10.75
C GLU A 133 -18.18 -8.81 10.88
N LYS A 134 -18.69 -8.27 12.01
CA LYS A 134 -18.75 -6.81 12.22
C LYS A 134 -17.43 -6.26 12.72
N LEU A 135 -16.83 -6.89 13.73
CA LEU A 135 -15.63 -6.39 14.37
C LEU A 135 -14.42 -6.47 13.43
N GLY A 136 -14.31 -7.54 12.64
CA GLY A 136 -13.25 -7.68 11.64
C GLY A 136 -13.26 -6.57 10.59
N LEU A 137 -14.44 -6.15 10.11
CA LEU A 137 -14.57 -5.01 9.20
C LEU A 137 -14.08 -3.72 9.87
N TRP A 138 -14.53 -3.43 11.09
CA TRP A 138 -14.17 -2.20 11.81
C TRP A 138 -12.69 -2.14 12.19
N ILE A 139 -12.02 -3.27 12.38
CA ILE A 139 -10.59 -3.32 12.67
C ILE A 139 -9.77 -3.16 11.39
N VAL A 140 -10.06 -3.96 10.35
CA VAL A 140 -9.18 -4.07 9.18
C VAL A 140 -9.43 -2.98 8.15
N VAL A 141 -10.70 -2.74 7.78
CA VAL A 141 -11.04 -1.86 6.64
C VAL A 141 -10.56 -0.42 6.83
N PRO A 142 -10.74 0.25 7.98
CA PRO A 142 -10.25 1.62 8.14
C PRO A 142 -8.73 1.72 7.99
N GLN A 143 -7.98 0.75 8.52
CA GLN A 143 -6.52 0.76 8.45
C GLN A 143 -6.04 0.47 7.03
N GLN A 144 -6.64 -0.52 6.36
CA GLN A 144 -6.37 -0.86 4.97
C GLN A 144 -6.63 0.35 4.04
N LEU A 145 -7.76 1.04 4.20
CA LEU A 145 -8.06 2.25 3.44
C LEU A 145 -7.04 3.36 3.66
N VAL A 146 -6.65 3.62 4.91
CA VAL A 146 -5.66 4.67 5.21
C VAL A 146 -4.33 4.33 4.54
N VAL A 147 -3.93 3.06 4.51
CA VAL A 147 -2.74 2.62 3.77
C VAL A 147 -2.88 2.88 2.28
N GLU A 148 -3.93 2.36 1.64
CA GLU A 148 -4.10 2.40 0.19
C GLU A 148 -4.26 3.84 -0.33
N VAL A 149 -5.09 4.64 0.33
CA VAL A 149 -5.29 6.07 -0.01
C VAL A 149 -4.04 6.88 0.33
N GLY A 150 -3.42 6.64 1.48
CA GLY A 150 -2.20 7.31 1.91
C GLY A 150 -1.05 7.10 0.94
N LEU A 151 -0.85 5.87 0.46
CA LEU A 151 0.14 5.56 -0.57
C LEU A 151 -0.13 6.29 -1.87
N ASN A 152 -1.37 6.26 -2.34
CA ASN A 152 -1.74 6.93 -3.57
C ASN A 152 -1.47 8.45 -3.49
N ILE A 153 -1.65 9.08 -2.33
CA ILE A 153 -1.26 10.47 -2.09
C ILE A 153 0.28 10.63 -2.11
N VAL A 154 1.01 9.79 -1.38
CA VAL A 154 2.48 9.81 -1.35
C VAL A 154 3.07 9.65 -2.75
N TYR A 155 2.53 8.72 -3.53
CA TYR A 155 2.93 8.46 -4.90
C TYR A 155 2.70 9.65 -5.84
N MET A 156 1.59 10.38 -5.68
CA MET A 156 1.39 11.65 -6.40
C MET A 156 2.49 12.67 -6.08
N ILE A 157 2.91 12.76 -4.82
CA ILE A 157 3.98 13.65 -4.37
C ILE A 157 5.33 13.18 -4.93
N THR A 158 5.67 11.90 -4.79
CA THR A 158 6.93 11.33 -5.27
C THR A 158 7.07 11.45 -6.79
N GLY A 159 6.00 11.16 -7.54
CA GLY A 159 5.97 11.33 -8.99
C GLY A 159 6.16 12.78 -9.41
N GLY A 160 5.48 13.72 -8.74
CA GLY A 160 5.65 15.15 -8.98
C GLY A 160 7.05 15.68 -8.66
N GLN A 161 7.61 15.29 -7.51
CA GLN A 161 8.98 15.65 -7.11
C GLN A 161 10.02 15.09 -8.07
N SER A 162 9.83 13.85 -8.55
CA SER A 162 10.74 13.21 -9.51
C SER A 162 10.69 13.90 -10.88
N LEU A 163 9.49 14.26 -11.36
CA LEU A 163 9.34 15.06 -12.59
C LEU A 163 9.98 16.45 -12.45
N GLN A 164 9.83 17.09 -11.29
CA GLN A 164 10.45 18.38 -11.02
C GLN A 164 11.98 18.27 -11.02
N LYS A 165 12.54 17.28 -10.31
CA LYS A 165 14.00 17.04 -10.30
C LYS A 165 14.52 16.71 -11.70
N PHE A 166 13.80 15.91 -12.49
CA PHE A 166 14.14 15.65 -13.88
C PHE A 166 14.19 16.95 -14.70
N HIS A 167 13.15 17.78 -14.61
CA HIS A 167 13.09 19.07 -15.29
C HIS A 167 14.29 19.95 -14.90
N ASP A 168 14.56 20.11 -13.61
CA ASP A 168 15.62 20.99 -13.12
C ASP A 168 17.00 20.51 -13.55
N VAL A 169 17.22 19.18 -13.52
CA VAL A 169 18.46 18.56 -13.99
C VAL A 169 18.64 18.72 -15.50
N VAL A 170 17.62 18.51 -16.34
CA VAL A 170 17.76 18.61 -17.81
C VAL A 170 17.87 20.07 -18.28
N CYS A 171 17.11 20.96 -17.64
CA CYS A 171 17.05 22.37 -18.01
C CYS A 171 18.31 23.14 -17.66
N HIS A 172 19.04 22.76 -16.60
CA HIS A 172 20.28 23.41 -16.18
C HIS A 172 20.12 24.94 -16.00
N GLY A 173 19.02 25.38 -15.38
CA GLY A 173 18.74 26.80 -15.17
C GLY A 173 18.33 27.59 -16.43
N ARG A 174 18.19 26.94 -17.59
CA ARG A 174 17.76 27.58 -18.85
C ARG A 174 16.24 27.65 -19.03
N CYS A 175 15.50 26.80 -18.30
CA CYS A 175 14.04 26.77 -18.37
C CYS A 175 13.40 27.64 -17.30
N ARG A 176 12.14 27.99 -17.51
CA ARG A 176 11.32 28.67 -16.50
C ARG A 176 11.14 27.75 -15.29
N ARG A 177 11.28 28.30 -14.09
CA ARG A 177 10.94 27.59 -12.85
C ARG A 177 9.45 27.25 -12.83
N ILE A 178 9.13 25.97 -12.68
CA ILE A 178 7.77 25.46 -12.54
C ILE A 178 7.60 24.95 -11.10
N LYS A 179 6.46 25.26 -10.48
CA LYS A 179 6.18 24.85 -9.09
C LYS A 179 5.79 23.37 -9.01
N LEU A 180 6.09 22.72 -7.88
CA LEU A 180 5.75 21.32 -7.60
C LEU A 180 4.26 20.96 -7.87
N PRO A 181 3.25 21.77 -7.48
CA PRO A 181 1.84 21.49 -7.79
C PRO A 181 1.57 21.16 -9.26
N TYR A 182 2.24 21.83 -10.20
CA TYR A 182 2.04 21.58 -11.62
C TYR A 182 2.63 20.23 -12.05
N PHE A 183 3.78 19.84 -11.50
CA PHE A 183 4.35 18.52 -11.76
C PHE A 183 3.49 17.40 -11.17
N ILE A 184 2.89 17.61 -9.99
CA ILE A 184 1.90 16.68 -9.43
C ILE A 184 0.69 16.56 -10.36
N MET A 185 0.18 17.67 -10.91
CA MET A 185 -0.93 17.62 -11.89
C MET A 185 -0.54 16.87 -13.17
N VAL A 186 0.66 17.08 -13.70
CA VAL A 186 1.17 16.35 -14.88
C VAL A 186 1.24 14.86 -14.58
N PHE A 187 1.80 14.48 -13.43
CA PHE A 187 1.84 13.08 -13.00
C PHE A 187 0.43 12.48 -12.86
N ALA A 188 -0.48 13.19 -12.18
CA ALA A 188 -1.86 12.76 -11.96
C ALA A 188 -2.66 12.58 -13.27
N SER A 189 -2.34 13.34 -14.33
CA SER A 189 -3.01 13.23 -15.63
C SER A 189 -2.98 11.81 -16.20
N VAL A 190 -1.88 11.09 -15.99
CA VAL A 190 -1.71 9.69 -16.42
C VAL A 190 -2.70 8.77 -15.70
N HIS A 191 -2.94 9.03 -14.41
CA HIS A 191 -3.82 8.21 -13.57
C HIS A 191 -5.30 8.36 -13.91
N PHE A 192 -5.74 9.50 -14.45
CA PHE A 192 -7.11 9.63 -14.95
C PHE A 192 -7.42 8.65 -16.09
N VAL A 193 -6.42 8.32 -16.89
CA VAL A 193 -6.54 7.33 -17.99
C VAL A 193 -6.34 5.91 -17.46
N LEU A 194 -5.24 5.64 -16.76
CA LEU A 194 -4.90 4.29 -16.32
C LEU A 194 -5.87 3.71 -15.28
N SER A 195 -6.46 4.55 -14.43
CA SER A 195 -7.47 4.10 -13.46
C SER A 195 -8.71 3.49 -14.11
N GLN A 196 -8.95 3.72 -15.41
CA GLN A 196 -10.09 3.14 -16.12
C GLN A 196 -9.88 1.68 -16.55
N LEU A 197 -8.67 1.13 -16.36
CA LEU A 197 -8.37 -0.27 -16.65
C LEU A 197 -9.22 -1.21 -15.78
N PRO A 198 -9.76 -2.31 -16.31
CA PRO A 198 -10.83 -3.06 -15.65
C PRO A 198 -10.36 -3.90 -14.44
N ASP A 199 -9.15 -4.46 -14.48
CA ASP A 199 -8.68 -5.46 -13.52
C ASP A 199 -7.14 -5.47 -13.31
N PHE A 200 -6.69 -6.25 -12.30
CA PHE A 200 -5.26 -6.44 -11.98
C PHE A 200 -4.46 -7.05 -13.13
N HIS A 201 -5.06 -7.92 -13.93
CA HIS A 201 -4.39 -8.53 -15.07
C HIS A 201 -4.03 -7.49 -16.14
N SER A 202 -4.92 -6.50 -16.34
CA SER A 202 -4.71 -5.41 -17.29
C SER A 202 -3.54 -4.50 -16.91
N ILE A 203 -3.17 -4.45 -15.62
CA ILE A 203 -2.00 -3.69 -15.13
C ILE A 203 -0.75 -4.57 -14.95
N SER A 204 -0.78 -5.87 -15.28
CA SER A 204 0.37 -6.77 -15.09
C SER A 204 1.62 -6.33 -15.85
N SER A 205 1.47 -5.83 -17.08
CA SER A 205 2.57 -5.24 -17.86
C SER A 205 3.11 -3.95 -17.24
N VAL A 206 2.21 -3.12 -16.70
CA VAL A 206 2.56 -1.88 -15.99
C VAL A 206 3.31 -2.20 -14.70
N SER A 207 2.87 -3.21 -13.95
CA SER A 207 3.53 -3.69 -12.73
C SER A 207 4.90 -4.28 -13.04
N LEU A 208 5.05 -5.07 -14.10
CA LEU A 208 6.36 -5.59 -14.51
C LEU A 208 7.32 -4.46 -14.90
N ALA A 209 6.85 -3.48 -15.67
CA ALA A 209 7.66 -2.31 -15.99
C ALA A 209 8.05 -1.55 -14.71
N ALA A 210 7.10 -1.36 -13.79
CA ALA A 210 7.35 -0.69 -12.53
C ALA A 210 8.38 -1.42 -11.67
N ASP A 211 8.32 -2.75 -11.58
CA ASP A 211 9.30 -3.58 -10.88
C ASP A 211 10.72 -3.39 -11.43
N VAL A 212 10.89 -3.52 -12.76
CA VAL A 212 12.20 -3.33 -13.41
C VAL A 212 12.74 -1.91 -13.18
N MET A 213 11.89 -0.89 -13.26
CA MET A 213 12.30 0.49 -12.97
C MET A 213 12.69 0.67 -11.49
N SER A 214 12.06 -0.08 -10.58
CA SER A 214 12.35 -0.03 -9.15
C SER A 214 13.75 -0.52 -8.80
N VAL A 215 14.13 -1.65 -9.39
CA VAL A 215 15.48 -2.19 -9.27
C VAL A 215 16.47 -1.23 -9.95
N GLY A 216 16.10 -0.65 -11.09
CA GLY A 216 16.92 0.30 -11.84
C GLY A 216 17.26 1.57 -11.05
N TYR A 217 16.26 2.31 -10.54
CA TYR A 217 16.54 3.53 -9.79
C TYR A 217 17.25 3.22 -8.46
N SER A 218 16.95 2.09 -7.80
CA SER A 218 17.64 1.69 -6.58
C SER A 218 19.12 1.44 -6.86
N ALA A 219 19.42 0.72 -7.95
CA ALA A 219 20.79 0.46 -8.39
C ALA A 219 21.55 1.75 -8.67
N ILE A 220 20.92 2.68 -9.38
CA ILE A 220 21.51 3.99 -9.67
C ILE A 220 21.76 4.77 -8.37
N ALA A 221 20.79 4.79 -7.44
CA ALA A 221 20.92 5.52 -6.20
C ALA A 221 22.15 5.08 -5.39
N TRP A 222 22.28 3.78 -5.08
CA TRP A 222 23.41 3.32 -4.27
C TRP A 222 24.75 3.38 -5.01
N THR A 223 24.80 3.06 -6.31
CA THR A 223 26.06 3.11 -7.08
C THR A 223 26.57 4.53 -7.24
N THR A 224 25.66 5.50 -7.47
CA THR A 224 26.04 6.91 -7.59
C THR A 224 26.43 7.50 -6.24
N SER A 225 25.75 7.13 -5.16
CA SER A 225 26.19 7.47 -3.80
C SER A 225 27.59 6.92 -3.52
N ALA A 226 27.84 5.63 -3.79
CA ALA A 226 29.18 5.04 -3.60
C ALA A 226 30.28 5.78 -4.37
N ALA A 227 29.98 6.21 -5.61
CA ALA A 227 30.92 6.98 -6.42
C ALA A 227 31.21 8.35 -5.79
N GLN A 228 30.17 9.11 -5.41
CA GLN A 228 30.34 10.42 -4.79
C GLN A 228 31.03 10.34 -3.42
N GLY A 229 30.76 9.30 -2.63
CA GLY A 229 31.40 9.10 -1.32
C GLY A 229 32.90 8.82 -1.42
N LYS A 230 33.37 8.23 -2.53
CA LYS A 230 34.81 8.05 -2.79
C LYS A 230 35.50 9.34 -3.23
N GLU A 231 34.76 10.25 -3.85
CA GLU A 231 35.24 11.55 -4.30
C GLU A 231 35.16 12.62 -3.19
N ALA A 232 34.47 12.34 -2.08
CA ALA A 232 34.31 13.26 -0.98
C ALA A 232 35.63 13.42 -0.21
N GLU A 233 36.24 14.60 -0.33
CA GLU A 233 37.45 14.98 0.44
C GLU A 233 37.13 15.42 1.88
N ALA A 234 35.87 15.76 2.16
CA ALA A 234 35.43 16.26 3.46
C ALA A 234 34.92 15.12 4.38
N GLU A 235 35.16 15.27 5.68
CA GLU A 235 34.62 14.38 6.70
C GLU A 235 33.09 14.45 6.74
N VAL A 236 32.44 13.28 6.68
CA VAL A 236 30.97 13.17 6.70
C VAL A 236 30.47 13.18 8.14
N ASP A 237 29.54 14.09 8.47
CA ASP A 237 28.94 14.18 9.80
C ASP A 237 27.81 13.15 9.99
N TYR A 238 27.95 12.29 10.99
CA TYR A 238 26.96 11.27 11.37
C TYR A 238 26.25 11.58 12.69
N SER A 239 26.38 12.80 13.20
CA SER A 239 25.60 13.27 14.33
C SER A 239 24.11 13.35 13.96
N LEU A 240 23.22 13.16 14.94
CA LEU A 240 21.78 13.24 14.69
C LEU A 240 21.42 14.61 14.12
N ARG A 241 20.60 14.62 13.06
CA ARG A 241 20.26 15.81 12.27
C ARG A 241 19.76 16.98 13.11
N ALA A 242 18.90 16.71 14.09
CA ALA A 242 18.41 17.75 14.99
C ALA A 242 19.42 18.10 16.08
N THR A 243 19.68 19.39 16.29
CA THR A 243 20.56 19.86 17.38
C THR A 243 19.84 19.93 18.73
N THR A 244 18.53 20.22 18.73
CA THR A 244 17.72 20.35 19.95
C THR A 244 17.20 19.01 20.46
N THR A 245 17.10 18.83 21.78
CA THR A 245 16.56 17.59 22.39
C THR A 245 15.17 17.23 21.88
N PRO A 246 14.19 18.16 21.79
CA PRO A 246 12.88 17.83 21.21
C PRO A 246 13.03 17.41 19.74
N GLY A 247 13.84 18.11 18.96
CA GLY A 247 14.11 17.73 17.57
C GLY A 247 14.60 16.28 17.44
N LYS A 248 15.61 15.89 18.24
CA LYS A 248 16.17 14.52 18.24
C LYS A 248 15.12 13.48 18.60
N VAL A 249 14.33 13.72 19.64
CA VAL A 249 13.30 12.76 20.10
C VAL A 249 12.23 12.57 19.03
N PHE A 250 11.64 13.64 18.52
CA PHE A 250 10.55 13.51 17.55
C PHE A 250 11.05 13.12 16.15
N GLY A 251 12.29 13.45 15.81
CA GLY A 251 13.01 12.92 14.65
C GLY A 251 13.15 11.41 14.71
N PHE A 252 13.69 10.90 15.83
CA PHE A 252 13.78 9.47 16.10
C PHE A 252 12.42 8.76 15.99
N LEU A 253 11.39 9.27 16.67
CA LEU A 253 10.04 8.68 16.60
C LEU A 253 9.51 8.68 15.17
N GLY A 254 9.72 9.78 14.42
CA GLY A 254 9.25 9.90 13.05
C GLY A 254 9.92 8.90 12.11
N ALA A 255 11.23 8.71 12.24
CA ALA A 255 12.02 7.79 11.43
C ALA A 255 11.66 6.31 11.66
N LEU A 256 11.17 5.94 12.86
CA LEU A 256 10.62 4.60 13.09
C LEU A 256 9.44 4.30 12.14
N GLY A 257 8.60 5.30 11.86
CA GLY A 257 7.51 5.19 10.90
C GLY A 257 7.97 5.12 9.47
N GLU A 258 8.98 5.89 9.09
CA GLU A 258 9.53 5.83 7.74
C GLU A 258 10.08 4.45 7.42
N VAL A 259 10.79 3.82 8.36
CA VAL A 259 11.24 2.43 8.19
C VAL A 259 10.04 1.47 8.12
N ALA A 260 9.05 1.63 8.99
CA ALA A 260 7.85 0.79 9.00
C ALA A 260 7.03 0.89 7.69
N PHE A 261 6.93 2.10 7.13
CA PHE A 261 6.27 2.36 5.85
C PHE A 261 6.95 1.60 4.71
N THR A 262 8.27 1.48 4.75
CA THR A 262 9.07 1.00 3.63
C THR A 262 8.90 -0.50 3.35
N TYR A 263 8.53 -1.29 4.36
CA TYR A 263 8.35 -2.74 4.23
C TYR A 263 6.89 -3.16 4.07
N ALA A 264 6.03 -2.25 3.62
CA ALA A 264 4.62 -2.51 3.61
C ALA A 264 4.08 -3.02 2.27
N GLY A 265 3.52 -4.23 2.29
CA GLY A 265 2.80 -4.83 1.15
C GLY A 265 1.70 -5.80 1.57
N HIS A 266 1.49 -5.99 2.88
CA HIS A 266 0.54 -6.93 3.47
C HIS A 266 -0.91 -6.68 3.04
N ASN A 267 -1.27 -5.41 2.79
CA ASN A 267 -2.64 -5.01 2.44
C ASN A 267 -3.11 -5.45 1.05
N VAL A 268 -2.20 -5.94 0.21
CA VAL A 268 -2.54 -6.44 -1.13
C VAL A 268 -2.11 -7.90 -1.32
N VAL A 269 -1.54 -8.53 -0.29
CA VAL A 269 -0.92 -9.86 -0.41
C VAL A 269 -1.96 -10.95 -0.65
N LEU A 270 -3.13 -10.86 0.00
CA LEU A 270 -4.20 -11.86 -0.18
C LEU A 270 -4.86 -11.68 -1.55
N GLU A 271 -5.02 -10.44 -1.99
CA GLU A 271 -5.53 -10.08 -3.31
C GLU A 271 -4.60 -10.59 -4.43
N ILE A 272 -3.28 -10.46 -4.25
CA ILE A 272 -2.29 -11.05 -5.17
C ILE A 272 -2.40 -12.59 -5.16
N GLN A 273 -2.49 -13.20 -3.98
CA GLN A 273 -2.62 -14.66 -3.85
C GLN A 273 -3.95 -15.18 -4.44
N ALA A 274 -5.02 -14.39 -4.39
CA ALA A 274 -6.33 -14.71 -4.97
C ALA A 274 -6.24 -14.99 -6.49
N THR A 275 -5.33 -14.29 -7.18
CA THR A 275 -5.07 -14.46 -8.62
C THR A 275 -4.40 -15.79 -8.99
N ILE A 276 -3.80 -16.48 -8.02
CA ILE A 276 -3.18 -17.79 -8.22
C ILE A 276 -4.25 -18.88 -8.14
N SER A 277 -4.24 -19.79 -9.12
CA SER A 277 -5.10 -20.96 -9.12
C SER A 277 -4.83 -21.84 -7.89
N SER A 278 -5.90 -22.26 -7.21
CA SER A 278 -5.80 -23.18 -6.06
C SER A 278 -6.69 -24.40 -6.28
N THR A 279 -6.21 -25.56 -5.86
CA THR A 279 -6.98 -26.82 -5.81
C THR A 279 -6.65 -27.54 -4.51
N PRO A 280 -7.52 -28.45 -4.01
CA PRO A 280 -7.24 -29.18 -2.76
C PRO A 280 -5.89 -29.92 -2.74
N GLY A 281 -5.39 -30.38 -3.89
CA GLY A 281 -4.08 -31.02 -4.01
C GLY A 281 -2.90 -30.07 -4.29
N LYS A 282 -3.17 -28.82 -4.68
CA LYS A 282 -2.17 -27.79 -5.00
C LYS A 282 -2.63 -26.43 -4.45
N PRO A 283 -2.40 -26.17 -3.14
CA PRO A 283 -2.82 -24.93 -2.51
C PRO A 283 -2.02 -23.73 -3.03
N SER A 284 -2.64 -22.55 -3.07
CA SER A 284 -2.02 -21.32 -3.58
C SER A 284 -0.82 -20.85 -2.75
N LYS A 285 -0.76 -21.24 -1.47
CA LYS A 285 0.28 -20.82 -0.52
C LYS A 285 1.70 -21.19 -0.95
N LYS A 286 1.90 -22.35 -1.60
CA LYS A 286 3.24 -22.80 -2.04
C LYS A 286 3.83 -21.89 -3.13
N PRO A 287 3.16 -21.69 -4.30
CA PRO A 287 3.65 -20.76 -5.31
C PRO A 287 3.68 -19.32 -4.80
N MET A 288 2.72 -18.89 -3.98
CA MET A 288 2.73 -17.56 -3.37
C MET A 288 3.99 -17.34 -2.52
N TRP A 289 4.27 -18.25 -1.59
CA TRP A 289 5.42 -18.15 -0.69
C TRP A 289 6.76 -18.13 -1.45
N LYS A 290 6.87 -18.90 -2.54
CA LYS A 290 8.02 -18.82 -3.44
C LYS A 290 8.18 -17.42 -4.04
N GLY A 291 7.09 -16.82 -4.51
CA GLY A 291 7.10 -15.45 -5.04
C GLY A 291 7.50 -14.42 -3.98
N VAL A 292 6.97 -14.56 -2.76
CA VAL A 292 7.29 -13.71 -1.61
C VAL A 292 8.77 -13.76 -1.24
N ILE A 293 9.36 -14.95 -1.13
CA ILE A 293 10.79 -15.08 -0.79
C ILE A 293 11.65 -14.34 -1.83
N VAL A 294 11.38 -14.55 -3.12
CA VAL A 294 12.11 -13.85 -4.19
C VAL A 294 11.94 -12.34 -4.07
N ALA A 295 10.72 -11.87 -3.82
CA ALA A 295 10.44 -10.44 -3.64
C ALA A 295 11.24 -9.85 -2.45
N TYR A 296 11.26 -10.52 -1.30
CA TYR A 296 11.99 -10.04 -0.12
C TYR A 296 13.52 -10.04 -0.29
N VAL A 297 14.06 -10.96 -1.09
CA VAL A 297 15.48 -10.93 -1.49
C VAL A 297 15.77 -9.71 -2.37
N VAL A 298 14.90 -9.42 -3.35
CA VAL A 298 15.03 -8.23 -4.21
C VAL A 298 14.90 -6.94 -3.40
N ILE A 299 13.93 -6.88 -2.48
CA ILE A 299 13.73 -5.76 -1.56
C ILE A 299 14.99 -5.53 -0.73
N ALA A 300 15.55 -6.57 -0.10
CA ALA A 300 16.79 -6.45 0.67
C ALA A 300 17.95 -5.95 -0.20
N ALA A 301 18.07 -6.45 -1.43
CA ALA A 301 19.10 -6.04 -2.39
C ALA A 301 18.92 -4.59 -2.88
N CYS A 302 17.71 -4.03 -2.85
CA CYS A 302 17.47 -2.63 -3.15
C CYS A 302 17.66 -1.75 -1.91
N TYR A 303 17.09 -2.14 -0.77
CA TYR A 303 16.97 -1.29 0.40
C TYR A 303 18.27 -1.18 1.18
N LEU A 304 18.94 -2.31 1.44
CA LEU A 304 20.15 -2.30 2.27
C LEU A 304 21.27 -1.48 1.60
N PRO A 305 21.59 -1.66 0.30
CA PRO A 305 22.62 -0.84 -0.33
C PRO A 305 22.23 0.63 -0.40
N VAL A 306 21.00 0.97 -0.80
CA VAL A 306 20.56 2.37 -0.88
C VAL A 306 20.66 3.05 0.49
N THR A 307 20.21 2.37 1.55
CA THR A 307 20.21 2.90 2.91
C THR A 307 21.62 3.06 3.45
N LEU A 308 22.42 1.98 3.44
CA LEU A 308 23.73 1.95 4.08
C LEU A 308 24.74 2.80 3.31
N VAL A 309 24.79 2.68 1.98
CA VAL A 309 25.71 3.46 1.15
C VAL A 309 25.26 4.92 1.08
N GLY A 310 23.96 5.17 0.97
CA GLY A 310 23.40 6.52 0.97
C GLY A 310 23.73 7.28 2.25
N TYR A 311 23.48 6.65 3.41
CA TYR A 311 23.81 7.26 4.70
C TYR A 311 25.32 7.37 4.92
N TRP A 312 26.11 6.38 4.51
CA TRP A 312 27.58 6.48 4.54
C TRP A 312 28.13 7.64 3.68
N THR A 313 27.47 7.94 2.57
CA THR A 313 27.95 9.00 1.67
C THR A 313 27.56 10.39 2.20
N PHE A 314 26.34 10.55 2.69
CA PHE A 314 25.75 11.87 2.94
C PHE A 314 25.55 12.19 4.44
N GLY A 315 25.68 11.21 5.32
CA GLY A 315 25.50 11.39 6.76
C GLY A 315 24.19 12.09 7.10
N ASN A 316 24.26 13.10 7.96
CA ASN A 316 23.10 13.90 8.35
C ASN A 316 22.67 14.97 7.33
N GLY A 317 23.44 15.14 6.26
CA GLY A 317 23.16 16.07 5.16
C GLY A 317 22.26 15.51 4.06
N VAL A 318 21.84 14.25 4.16
CA VAL A 318 20.92 13.64 3.20
C VAL A 318 19.54 14.31 3.23
N ASP A 319 18.92 14.46 2.07
CA ASP A 319 17.54 14.95 1.95
C ASP A 319 16.54 13.81 2.15
N GLU A 320 15.27 14.16 2.40
CA GLU A 320 14.15 13.22 2.57
C GLU A 320 13.98 12.24 1.39
N ASN A 321 14.53 12.57 0.22
CA ASN A 321 14.63 11.67 -0.92
C ASN A 321 16.05 11.71 -1.46
N ILE A 322 16.75 10.57 -1.41
CA ILE A 322 18.16 10.47 -1.83
C ILE A 322 18.40 10.89 -3.29
N LEU A 323 17.42 10.75 -4.18
CA LEU A 323 17.56 11.22 -5.57
C LEU A 323 17.54 12.75 -5.70
N ILE A 324 17.05 13.45 -4.68
CA ILE A 324 17.18 14.92 -4.57
C ILE A 324 18.60 15.29 -4.16
N THR A 325 19.20 14.56 -3.23
CA THR A 325 20.58 14.79 -2.75
C THR A 325 21.62 14.56 -3.85
N LEU A 326 21.38 13.57 -4.72
CA LEU A 326 22.28 13.27 -5.83
C LEU A 326 22.25 14.35 -6.93
N ASN A 327 23.44 14.83 -7.32
CA ASN A 327 23.58 15.91 -8.31
C ASN A 327 24.47 15.57 -9.52
N ARG A 328 25.28 14.50 -9.48
CA ARG A 328 26.16 14.08 -10.59
C ARG A 328 26.29 12.55 -10.70
N PRO A 329 26.46 11.99 -11.92
CA PRO A 329 26.35 12.66 -13.22
C PRO A 329 24.87 12.92 -13.60
N ARG A 330 24.60 14.08 -14.20
CA ARG A 330 23.24 14.62 -14.42
C ARG A 330 22.31 13.69 -15.20
N TRP A 331 22.79 13.10 -16.30
CA TRP A 331 21.98 12.22 -17.14
C TRP A 331 21.48 10.99 -16.37
N LEU A 332 22.29 10.49 -15.44
CA LEU A 332 21.98 9.31 -14.64
C LEU A 332 20.93 9.66 -13.56
N ILE A 333 21.03 10.85 -12.96
CA ILE A 333 20.02 11.36 -12.01
C ILE A 333 18.70 11.62 -12.73
N ALA A 334 18.74 12.19 -13.94
CA ALA A 334 17.56 12.38 -14.77
C ALA A 334 16.90 11.02 -15.11
N ALA A 335 17.69 10.02 -15.50
CA ALA A 335 17.20 8.67 -15.77
C ALA A 335 16.55 8.04 -14.53
N ALA A 336 17.20 8.09 -13.36
CA ALA A 336 16.66 7.53 -12.12
C ALA A 336 15.33 8.19 -11.71
N ASN A 337 15.20 9.51 -11.85
CA ASN A 337 13.94 10.19 -11.54
C ASN A 337 12.82 9.77 -12.51
N MET A 338 13.12 9.57 -13.80
CA MET A 338 12.11 9.04 -14.74
C MET A 338 11.76 7.58 -14.48
N MET A 339 12.71 6.76 -14.02
CA MET A 339 12.43 5.40 -13.55
C MET A 339 11.49 5.42 -12.35
N VAL A 340 11.71 6.32 -11.36
CA VAL A 340 10.77 6.52 -10.25
C VAL A 340 9.38 6.90 -10.75
N VAL A 341 9.26 7.83 -11.71
CA VAL A 341 7.97 8.20 -12.30
C VAL A 341 7.24 6.98 -12.86
N VAL A 342 7.90 6.18 -13.70
CA VAL A 342 7.28 4.97 -14.30
C VAL A 342 6.92 3.94 -13.23
N HIS A 343 7.79 3.73 -12.25
CA HIS A 343 7.55 2.82 -11.15
C HIS A 343 6.30 3.20 -10.34
N VAL A 344 6.27 4.45 -9.87
CA VAL A 344 5.20 4.98 -9.03
C VAL A 344 3.87 5.04 -9.78
N VAL A 345 3.88 5.18 -11.12
CA VAL A 345 2.68 5.01 -11.94
C VAL A 345 2.06 3.63 -11.77
N GLY A 346 2.88 2.57 -11.81
CA GLY A 346 2.42 1.20 -11.63
C GLY A 346 1.99 0.90 -10.20
N SER A 347 2.78 1.31 -9.21
CA SER A 347 2.46 1.09 -7.80
C SER A 347 1.15 1.79 -7.39
N TYR A 348 0.88 3.00 -7.89
CA TYR A 348 -0.42 3.66 -7.66
C TYR A 348 -1.58 2.78 -8.15
N GLN A 349 -1.47 2.17 -9.34
CA GLN A 349 -2.56 1.32 -9.85
C GLN A 349 -2.79 0.10 -8.96
N VAL A 350 -1.73 -0.54 -8.47
CA VAL A 350 -1.82 -1.70 -7.57
C VAL A 350 -2.61 -1.37 -6.30
N TYR A 351 -2.35 -0.21 -5.68
CA TYR A 351 -3.04 0.20 -4.46
C TYR A 351 -4.39 0.87 -4.69
N ALA A 352 -4.64 1.45 -5.87
CA ALA A 352 -5.94 2.03 -6.20
C ALA A 352 -7.02 0.96 -6.48
N MET A 353 -6.63 -0.22 -6.99
CA MET A 353 -7.59 -1.27 -7.37
C MET A 353 -8.48 -1.77 -6.21
N PRO A 354 -7.97 -2.11 -5.02
CA PRO A 354 -8.82 -2.49 -3.88
C PRO A 354 -9.74 -1.35 -3.42
N VAL A 355 -9.28 -0.09 -3.48
CA VAL A 355 -10.13 1.06 -3.16
C VAL A 355 -11.27 1.19 -4.17
N PHE A 356 -11.00 1.00 -5.46
CA PHE A 356 -12.03 0.99 -6.50
C PHE A 356 -13.02 -0.15 -6.29
N ASP A 357 -12.53 -1.35 -5.97
CA ASP A 357 -13.34 -2.52 -5.63
C ASP A 357 -14.36 -2.20 -4.53
N MET A 358 -13.89 -1.56 -3.45
CA MET A 358 -14.75 -1.22 -2.33
C MET A 358 -15.73 -0.07 -2.63
N ILE A 359 -15.27 1.00 -3.30
CA ILE A 359 -16.16 2.11 -3.70
C ILE A 359 -17.27 1.59 -4.61
N GLU A 360 -16.92 0.83 -5.66
CA GLU A 360 -17.89 0.26 -6.61
C GLU A 360 -18.85 -0.71 -5.90
N THR A 361 -18.35 -1.55 -4.99
CA THR A 361 -19.18 -2.46 -4.19
C THR A 361 -20.22 -1.71 -3.36
N VAL A 362 -19.81 -0.64 -2.66
CA VAL A 362 -20.74 0.17 -1.86
C VAL A 362 -21.77 0.87 -2.75
N LEU A 363 -21.35 1.46 -3.87
CA LEU A 363 -22.26 2.14 -4.79
C LEU A 363 -23.28 1.19 -5.42
N VAL A 364 -22.87 -0.02 -5.80
CA VAL A 364 -23.78 -1.01 -6.40
C VAL A 364 -24.66 -1.69 -5.35
N ARG A 365 -24.09 -2.23 -4.27
CA ARG A 365 -24.85 -3.05 -3.30
C ARG A 365 -25.65 -2.23 -2.29
N LYS A 366 -25.16 -1.07 -1.87
CA LYS A 366 -25.82 -0.24 -0.85
C LYS A 366 -26.67 0.86 -1.46
N TYR A 367 -26.18 1.49 -2.53
CA TYR A 367 -26.85 2.62 -3.19
C TYR A 367 -27.56 2.24 -4.49
N TRP A 368 -27.55 0.94 -4.86
CA TRP A 368 -28.31 0.39 -6.00
C TRP A 368 -27.98 1.05 -7.35
N PHE A 369 -26.74 1.54 -7.51
CA PHE A 369 -26.28 2.06 -8.79
C PHE A 369 -26.08 0.94 -9.81
N THR A 370 -26.31 1.24 -11.09
CA THR A 370 -26.12 0.26 -12.17
C THR A 370 -24.63 0.05 -12.43
N PRO A 371 -24.12 -1.19 -12.35
CA PRO A 371 -22.73 -1.47 -12.71
C PRO A 371 -22.52 -1.17 -14.19
N GLY A 372 -21.41 -0.51 -14.52
CA GLY A 372 -21.09 -0.18 -15.90
C GLY A 372 -20.02 0.90 -16.04
N PHE A 373 -19.68 1.21 -17.29
CA PHE A 373 -18.59 2.15 -17.62
C PHE A 373 -18.78 3.54 -17.00
N ARG A 374 -20.02 4.06 -16.95
CA ARG A 374 -20.30 5.38 -16.36
C ARG A 374 -19.99 5.44 -14.87
N LEU A 375 -20.41 4.42 -14.11
CA LEU A 375 -20.15 4.33 -12.68
C LEU A 375 -18.64 4.29 -12.42
N ARG A 376 -17.94 3.43 -13.15
CA ARG A 376 -16.48 3.27 -13.08
C ARG A 376 -15.77 4.58 -13.39
N LEU A 377 -16.13 5.22 -14.51
CA LEU A 377 -15.52 6.47 -14.96
C LEU A 377 -15.66 7.56 -13.89
N ILE A 378 -16.86 7.75 -13.36
CA ILE A 378 -17.12 8.79 -12.35
C ILE A 378 -16.41 8.47 -11.04
N ALA A 379 -16.64 7.28 -10.47
CA ALA A 379 -16.11 6.91 -9.16
C ALA A 379 -14.57 6.96 -9.13
N ARG A 380 -13.92 6.39 -10.13
CA ARG A 380 -12.45 6.35 -10.20
C ARG A 380 -11.84 7.70 -10.52
N THR A 381 -12.46 8.49 -11.40
CA THR A 381 -12.01 9.88 -11.68
C THR A 381 -12.10 10.75 -10.44
N VAL A 382 -13.20 10.67 -9.69
CA VAL A 382 -13.36 11.42 -8.42
C VAL A 382 -12.29 11.01 -7.42
N TYR A 383 -12.01 9.71 -7.30
CA TYR A 383 -10.94 9.22 -6.42
C TYR A 383 -9.55 9.77 -6.80
N VAL A 384 -9.18 9.70 -8.08
CA VAL A 384 -7.90 10.24 -8.57
C VAL A 384 -7.82 11.76 -8.33
N ALA A 385 -8.92 12.48 -8.57
CA ALA A 385 -8.98 13.93 -8.30
C ALA A 385 -8.80 14.27 -6.82
N LEU A 386 -9.40 13.49 -5.91
CA LEU A 386 -9.26 13.67 -4.47
C LEU A 386 -7.83 13.42 -3.99
N THR A 387 -7.21 12.31 -4.41
CA THR A 387 -5.82 11.99 -4.05
C THR A 387 -4.85 13.05 -4.60
N MET A 388 -5.06 13.52 -5.83
CA MET A 388 -4.30 14.64 -6.41
C MET A 388 -4.48 15.93 -5.59
N PHE A 389 -5.72 16.29 -5.23
CA PHE A 389 -5.99 17.50 -4.45
C PHE A 389 -5.26 17.47 -3.09
N VAL A 390 -5.32 16.35 -2.37
CA VAL A 390 -4.62 16.20 -1.09
C VAL A 390 -3.10 16.26 -1.27
N ALA A 391 -2.55 15.60 -2.29
CA ALA A 391 -1.12 15.62 -2.59
C ALA A 391 -0.59 17.03 -2.91
N ILE A 392 -1.35 17.83 -3.66
CA ILE A 392 -0.99 19.23 -3.95
C ILE A 392 -1.10 20.10 -2.68
N THR A 393 -2.10 19.84 -1.84
CA THR A 393 -2.36 20.63 -0.64
C THR A 393 -1.30 20.38 0.45
N PHE A 394 -0.88 19.13 0.63
CA PHE A 394 0.06 18.70 1.67
C PHE A 394 1.22 17.88 1.08
N PRO A 395 2.17 18.50 0.36
CA PRO A 395 3.29 17.80 -0.29
C PRO A 395 4.43 17.44 0.68
N PHE A 396 4.10 16.97 1.89
CA PHE A 396 5.05 16.64 2.95
C PHE A 396 5.49 15.18 2.86
N PHE A 397 6.51 14.92 2.04
CA PHE A 397 6.94 13.56 1.72
C PHE A 397 7.30 12.75 2.97
N SER A 398 8.36 13.11 3.69
CA SER A 398 8.82 12.37 4.89
C SER A 398 7.76 12.26 5.97
N GLU A 399 7.03 13.35 6.23
CA GLU A 399 6.07 13.40 7.32
C GLU A 399 4.87 12.48 7.09
N LEU A 400 4.40 12.38 5.84
CA LEU A 400 3.32 11.47 5.49
C LEU A 400 3.78 10.01 5.61
N LEU A 401 5.01 9.69 5.17
CA LEU A 401 5.59 8.36 5.35
C LEU A 401 5.70 8.00 6.83
N SER A 402 6.25 8.92 7.64
CA SER A 402 6.39 8.78 9.08
C SER A 402 5.05 8.56 9.78
N PHE A 403 4.05 9.38 9.47
CA PHE A 403 2.73 9.30 10.08
C PHE A 403 2.00 8.01 9.71
N PHE A 404 1.84 7.73 8.42
CA PHE A 404 1.12 6.54 7.97
C PHE A 404 1.86 5.25 8.32
N GLY A 405 3.20 5.26 8.30
CA GLY A 405 4.07 4.16 8.68
C GLY A 405 3.77 3.62 10.08
N GLY A 406 3.59 4.52 11.05
CA GLY A 406 3.10 4.14 12.37
C GLY A 406 1.60 3.83 12.37
N PHE A 407 0.78 4.81 11.99
CA PHE A 407 -0.66 4.80 12.28
C PHE A 407 -1.42 3.68 11.56
N ALA A 408 -1.05 3.36 10.32
CA ALA A 408 -1.82 2.44 9.47
C ALA A 408 -1.01 1.20 9.08
N TYR A 409 0.30 1.34 8.85
CA TYR A 409 1.15 0.22 8.45
C TYR A 409 1.60 -0.68 9.58
N ALA A 410 1.96 -0.13 10.74
CA ALA A 410 2.31 -0.98 11.87
C ALA A 410 1.17 -1.95 12.25
N PRO A 411 -0.12 -1.53 12.29
CA PRO A 411 -1.23 -2.46 12.44
C PRO A 411 -1.28 -3.54 11.38
N THR A 412 -1.38 -3.14 10.12
CA THR A 412 -1.66 -4.06 9.01
C THR A 412 -0.49 -4.98 8.67
N SER A 413 0.74 -4.58 8.99
CA SER A 413 1.96 -5.28 8.56
C SER A 413 2.75 -5.89 9.72
N TYR A 414 2.72 -5.32 10.92
CA TYR A 414 3.52 -5.82 12.05
C TYR A 414 2.72 -6.69 13.02
N PHE A 415 1.46 -6.35 13.33
CA PHE A 415 0.79 -7.02 14.45
C PHE A 415 -0.59 -7.62 14.19
N LEU A 416 -1.41 -7.08 13.28
CA LEU A 416 -2.71 -7.69 13.00
C LEU A 416 -2.59 -9.13 12.49
N PRO A 417 -1.67 -9.48 11.57
CA PRO A 417 -1.47 -10.87 11.17
C PRO A 417 -1.11 -11.78 12.36
N CYS A 418 -0.31 -11.28 13.30
CA CYS A 418 0.06 -12.01 14.51
C CYS A 418 -1.14 -12.25 15.44
N ILE A 419 -2.00 -11.25 15.63
CA ILE A 419 -3.21 -11.39 16.44
C ILE A 419 -4.15 -12.43 15.79
N MET A 420 -4.38 -12.32 14.48
CA MET A 420 -5.20 -13.27 13.73
C MET A 420 -4.63 -14.70 13.82
N TRP A 421 -3.31 -14.85 13.70
CA TRP A 421 -2.63 -16.14 13.86
C TRP A 421 -2.86 -16.75 15.24
N LEU A 422 -2.73 -15.97 16.31
CA LEU A 422 -2.97 -16.43 17.67
C LEU A 422 -4.43 -16.88 17.90
N ILE A 423 -5.39 -16.22 17.25
CA ILE A 423 -6.82 -16.55 17.35
C ILE A 423 -7.16 -17.82 16.55
N ILE A 424 -6.66 -17.92 15.32
CA ILE A 424 -7.00 -18.99 14.38
C ILE A 424 -6.25 -20.28 14.73
N TYR A 425 -4.92 -20.24 14.83
CA TYR A 425 -4.09 -21.44 15.01
C TYR A 425 -3.87 -21.82 16.49
N LYS A 426 -4.09 -20.89 17.42
CA LYS A 426 -3.99 -21.12 18.88
C LYS A 426 -2.72 -21.90 19.28
N PRO A 427 -1.52 -21.40 18.94
CA PRO A 427 -0.27 -22.10 19.28
C PRO A 427 -0.14 -22.27 20.80
N ARG A 428 0.55 -23.33 21.24
CA ARG A 428 0.78 -23.60 22.67
C ARG A 428 1.40 -22.38 23.36
N ARG A 429 0.90 -22.00 24.53
CA ARG A 429 1.45 -20.88 25.30
C ARG A 429 2.93 -21.11 25.57
N PHE A 430 3.73 -20.05 25.48
CA PHE A 430 5.19 -20.07 25.59
C PHE A 430 5.94 -20.91 24.54
N SER A 431 5.25 -21.40 23.49
CA SER A 431 5.95 -21.90 22.31
C SER A 431 6.66 -20.76 21.57
N LEU A 432 7.63 -21.11 20.72
CA LEU A 432 8.34 -20.12 19.90
C LEU A 432 7.37 -19.27 19.07
N SER A 433 6.42 -19.90 18.36
CA SER A 433 5.41 -19.16 17.60
C SER A 433 4.59 -18.22 18.49
N TRP A 434 4.18 -18.66 19.68
CA TRP A 434 3.43 -17.81 20.60
C TRP A 434 4.26 -16.59 21.05
N LEU A 435 5.52 -16.79 21.42
CA LEU A 435 6.41 -15.72 21.88
C LEU A 435 6.73 -14.72 20.76
N THR A 436 7.09 -15.22 19.56
CA THR A 436 7.40 -14.38 18.40
C THR A 436 6.20 -13.49 18.03
N ASN A 437 4.98 -14.03 18.03
CA ASN A 437 3.77 -13.25 17.77
C ASN A 437 3.58 -12.11 18.80
N TRP A 438 3.76 -12.39 20.10
CA TRP A 438 3.64 -11.35 21.12
C TRP A 438 4.72 -10.27 21.01
N ILE A 439 5.96 -10.64 20.68
CA ILE A 439 7.03 -9.67 20.43
C ILE A 439 6.66 -8.74 19.26
N CYS A 440 6.18 -9.31 18.14
CA CYS A 440 5.73 -8.52 16.99
C CYS A 440 4.56 -7.60 17.34
N ILE A 441 3.62 -8.09 18.18
CA ILE A 441 2.50 -7.27 18.67
C ILE A 441 2.97 -6.09 19.50
N VAL A 442 3.86 -6.32 20.48
CA VAL A 442 4.36 -5.24 21.34
C VAL A 442 5.12 -4.20 20.50
N ILE A 443 6.03 -4.64 19.62
CA ILE A 443 6.78 -3.73 18.74
C ILE A 443 5.84 -2.95 17.82
N GLY A 444 4.89 -3.64 17.17
CA GLY A 444 3.95 -3.01 16.26
C GLY A 444 3.03 -1.99 16.94
N VAL A 445 2.56 -2.28 18.16
CA VAL A 445 1.76 -1.33 18.95
C VAL A 445 2.60 -0.12 19.37
N LEU A 446 3.87 -0.33 19.76
CA LEU A 446 4.78 0.78 20.05
C LEU A 446 4.98 1.67 18.82
N LEU A 447 5.21 1.09 17.63
CA LEU A 447 5.32 1.84 16.37
C LEU A 447 4.04 2.64 16.07
N MET A 448 2.87 2.01 16.25
CA MET A 448 1.57 2.65 16.02
C MET A 448 1.34 3.86 16.93
N VAL A 449 1.77 3.81 18.18
CA VAL A 449 1.58 4.92 19.13
C VAL A 449 2.66 5.98 18.98
N LEU A 450 3.93 5.57 18.88
CA LEU A 450 5.07 6.47 18.98
C LEU A 450 5.36 7.20 17.68
N SER A 451 5.34 6.51 16.55
CA SER A 451 5.75 7.12 15.27
C SER A 451 4.85 8.27 14.82
N PRO A 452 3.51 8.15 14.88
CA PRO A 452 2.64 9.24 14.46
C PRO A 452 2.86 10.52 15.25
N ILE A 453 3.32 10.45 16.51
CA ILE A 453 3.65 11.63 17.30
C ILE A 453 4.82 12.40 16.67
N GLY A 454 5.86 11.67 16.21
CA GLY A 454 6.99 12.24 15.48
C GLY A 454 6.57 12.90 14.17
N GLY A 455 5.89 12.13 13.31
CA GLY A 455 5.40 12.60 12.01
C GLY A 455 4.44 13.79 12.12
N LEU A 456 3.48 13.75 13.06
CA LEU A 456 2.56 14.87 13.29
C LEU A 456 3.28 16.13 13.76
N ARG A 457 4.25 16.01 14.67
CA ARG A 457 4.99 17.20 15.13
C ARG A 457 5.79 17.82 13.99
N GLN A 458 6.52 17.02 13.22
CA GLN A 458 7.28 17.52 12.07
C GLN A 458 6.35 18.19 11.05
N MET A 459 5.19 17.57 10.78
CA MET A 459 4.17 18.14 9.90
C MET A 459 3.64 19.47 10.43
N ILE A 460 3.33 19.58 11.71
CA ILE A 460 2.87 20.84 12.34
C ILE A 460 3.94 21.93 12.20
N LEU A 461 5.22 21.59 12.39
CA LEU A 461 6.31 22.55 12.23
C LEU A 461 6.46 23.03 10.78
N LYS A 462 6.33 22.12 9.79
CA LYS A 462 6.34 22.48 8.37
C LYS A 462 5.14 23.31 7.95
N ILE A 463 3.93 22.98 8.45
CA ILE A 463 2.71 23.73 8.13
C ILE A 463 2.81 25.20 8.57
N LYS A 464 3.48 25.50 9.69
CA LYS A 464 3.65 26.89 10.18
C LYS A 464 4.39 27.80 9.20
N THR A 465 5.28 27.25 8.40
CA THR A 465 6.08 28.00 7.42
C THR A 465 5.62 27.77 5.99
N TYR A 466 4.81 26.74 5.75
CA TYR A 466 4.28 26.40 4.44
C TYR A 466 3.25 27.41 3.95
N LYS A 467 3.42 27.86 2.71
CA LYS A 467 2.43 28.65 1.97
C LYS A 467 1.82 27.76 0.91
N PHE A 468 0.50 27.52 1.02
CA PHE A 468 -0.22 26.68 0.07
C PHE A 468 0.05 27.08 -1.38
N TYR A 469 0.32 26.08 -2.23
CA TYR A 469 0.51 26.23 -3.67
C TYR A 469 1.70 27.14 -4.08
N GLN A 470 2.68 27.33 -3.19
CA GLN A 470 3.95 28.01 -3.48
C GLN A 470 5.10 27.01 -3.69
N ASP A 471 6.30 27.53 -4.04
CA ASP A 471 7.49 26.69 -4.16
C ASP A 471 7.74 25.97 -2.83
N TYR A 472 7.80 24.64 -2.87
CA TYR A 472 8.15 23.85 -1.69
C TYR A 472 9.63 24.07 -1.37
N SER A 473 9.92 24.78 -0.30
CA SER A 473 11.28 25.20 0.08
C SER A 473 12.21 24.06 0.50
N GLY A 474 11.71 22.82 0.63
CA GLY A 474 12.53 21.63 0.85
C GLY A 474 13.41 21.23 -0.34
N LEU A 475 13.22 21.87 -1.51
CA LEU A 475 14.06 21.69 -2.70
C LEU A 475 15.00 22.88 -2.95
N SER A 476 14.96 23.93 -2.11
CA SER A 476 15.68 25.18 -2.34
C SER A 476 16.81 25.41 -1.34
N HIS A 477 17.67 24.42 -1.13
CA HIS A 477 19.04 24.69 -0.71
C HIS A 477 19.91 24.81 -1.96
N ASN A 478 19.92 26.03 -2.52
CA ASN A 478 21.04 26.53 -3.33
C ASN A 478 21.92 27.40 -2.45
#